data_AF-A0A958P6V6-F1
#
_entry.id   AF-A0A958P6V6-F1
#
_cell.length_a   1.000
_cell.length_b   1.000
_cell.length_c   1.000
_cell.angle_alpha   90.00
_cell.angle_beta   90.00
_cell.angle_gamma   90.00
#
_symmetry.space_group_name_H-M   'P 1'
#
loop_
_entity.id
_entity.type
_entity.pdbx_description
1 polymer ?
#
loop_
_entity_poly.entity_id
_entity_poly.type
_entity_poly.pdbx_seq_one_letter_code
_entity_poly.pdbx_strand_id
1 'polypeptide(L)'
;AQVAYEVFKEMHPRHPKSDYVTYQLGLSLFNQLPSTIDRDLTLAERSILYFQEVIRSYPDSQHTNEAKGYLQKAQEMLADKVYYIGNFYFKRGLYGSALSRYESLVKEFPDSKLTAKTLALATRSALAVHDREKAVAFYQSLESNYSDSTEFKKLKNDIGAELGK
;
A
#
# COMPACT_ATOMS: atom_id res chain seq x y z
N ALA A 1 13.63 -1.77 -24.09
CA ALA A 1 14.60 -2.30 -23.10
C ALA A 1 14.03 -3.47 -22.30
N GLN A 2 12.86 -3.33 -21.64
CA GLN A 2 12.21 -4.40 -20.86
C GLN A 2 12.15 -5.78 -21.54
N VAL A 3 11.62 -5.86 -22.77
CA VAL A 3 11.46 -7.13 -23.51
C VAL A 3 12.80 -7.88 -23.69
N ALA A 4 13.90 -7.15 -23.90
CA ALA A 4 15.22 -7.76 -24.04
C ALA A 4 15.70 -8.40 -22.73
N TYR A 5 15.38 -7.78 -21.58
CA TYR A 5 15.70 -8.35 -20.27
C TYR A 5 14.82 -9.56 -19.92
N GLU A 6 13.53 -9.54 -20.30
CA GLU A 6 12.62 -10.70 -20.10
C GLU A 6 13.15 -11.91 -20.87
N VAL A 7 13.47 -11.73 -22.15
CA VAL A 7 14.05 -12.79 -23.00
C VAL A 7 15.38 -13.30 -22.44
N PHE A 8 16.27 -12.40 -21.98
CA PHE A 8 17.55 -12.83 -21.40
C PHE A 8 17.34 -13.68 -20.15
N LYS A 9 16.41 -13.29 -19.27
CA LYS A 9 16.10 -14.02 -18.03
C LYS A 9 15.53 -15.40 -18.32
N GLU A 10 14.66 -15.53 -19.32
CA GLU A 10 14.10 -16.82 -19.76
C GLU A 10 15.16 -17.74 -20.36
N MET A 11 16.05 -17.19 -21.20
CA MET A 11 17.08 -17.96 -21.90
C MET A 11 18.27 -18.32 -21.00
N HIS A 12 18.55 -17.53 -19.97
CA HIS A 12 19.73 -17.68 -19.10
C HIS A 12 19.41 -17.57 -17.59
N PRO A 13 18.55 -18.43 -17.04
CA PRO A 13 18.03 -18.28 -15.67
C PRO A 13 19.11 -18.36 -14.57
N ARG A 14 20.21 -19.09 -14.81
CA ARG A 14 21.32 -19.27 -13.85
C ARG A 14 22.55 -18.40 -14.15
N HIS A 15 22.39 -17.35 -14.95
CA HIS A 15 23.51 -16.48 -15.29
C HIS A 15 24.03 -15.73 -14.05
N PRO A 16 25.35 -15.50 -13.90
CA PRO A 16 25.90 -14.74 -12.77
C PRO A 16 25.39 -13.30 -12.60
N LYS A 17 24.72 -12.76 -13.63
CA LYS A 17 24.10 -11.42 -13.64
C LYS A 17 22.57 -11.44 -13.57
N SER A 18 21.97 -12.57 -13.17
CA SER A 18 20.51 -12.69 -13.06
C SER A 18 19.93 -11.70 -12.06
N ASP A 19 20.69 -11.33 -11.04
CA ASP A 19 20.33 -10.29 -10.06
C ASP A 19 20.18 -8.91 -10.72
N TYR A 20 21.18 -8.47 -11.50
CA TYR A 20 21.17 -7.23 -12.25
C TYR A 20 20.03 -7.19 -13.26
N VAL A 21 19.82 -8.27 -14.02
CA VAL A 21 18.74 -8.34 -15.02
C VAL A 21 17.36 -8.23 -14.35
N THR A 22 17.15 -8.94 -13.25
CA THR A 22 15.89 -8.88 -12.50
C THR A 22 15.65 -7.48 -11.92
N TYR A 23 16.70 -6.84 -11.41
CA TYR A 23 16.63 -5.45 -10.94
C TYR A 23 16.28 -4.47 -12.07
N GLN A 24 16.93 -4.59 -13.24
CA GLN A 24 16.66 -3.73 -14.39
C GLN A 24 15.24 -3.90 -14.94
N LEU A 25 14.64 -5.10 -14.85
CA LEU A 25 13.24 -5.32 -15.19
C LEU A 25 12.31 -4.53 -14.27
N GLY A 26 12.50 -4.62 -12.95
CA GLY A 26 11.75 -3.85 -11.98
C GLY A 26 11.90 -2.35 -12.20
N LEU A 27 13.13 -1.87 -12.39
CA LEU A 27 13.43 -0.45 -12.61
C LEU A 27 12.84 0.08 -13.93
N SER A 28 12.91 -0.70 -15.01
CA SER A 28 12.33 -0.31 -16.30
C SER A 28 10.82 -0.17 -16.22
N LEU A 29 10.13 -1.02 -15.45
CA LEU A 29 8.69 -0.92 -15.22
C LEU A 29 8.35 0.27 -14.33
N PHE A 30 9.10 0.45 -13.24
CA PHE A 30 8.92 1.57 -12.31
C PHE A 30 9.09 2.93 -13.01
N ASN A 31 10.08 3.07 -13.87
CA ASN A 31 10.33 4.32 -14.60
C ASN A 31 9.25 4.66 -15.65
N GLN A 32 8.40 3.69 -16.01
CA GLN A 32 7.25 3.91 -16.89
C GLN A 32 5.97 4.26 -16.11
N LEU A 33 6.05 4.37 -14.78
CA LEU A 33 4.91 4.74 -13.96
C LEU A 33 4.40 6.13 -14.31
N PRO A 34 3.07 6.32 -14.33
CA PRO A 34 2.50 7.64 -14.52
C PRO A 34 2.88 8.57 -13.36
N SER A 35 2.93 9.87 -13.62
CA SER A 35 3.19 10.88 -12.58
C SER A 35 2.02 11.07 -11.59
N THR A 36 0.85 10.51 -11.88
CA THR A 36 -0.37 10.69 -11.09
C THR A 36 -1.02 9.34 -10.73
N ILE A 37 -1.65 9.29 -9.56
CA ILE A 37 -2.22 8.07 -8.95
C ILE A 37 -3.61 7.69 -9.48
N ASP A 38 -4.26 8.58 -10.24
CA ASP A 38 -5.58 8.36 -10.85
C ASP A 38 -5.51 7.49 -12.11
N ARG A 39 -4.30 7.22 -12.62
CA ARG A 39 -4.06 6.39 -13.81
C ARG A 39 -3.85 4.92 -13.45
N ASP A 40 -3.77 4.05 -14.46
CA ASP A 40 -3.48 2.62 -14.27
C ASP A 40 -2.10 2.42 -13.63
N LEU A 41 -2.04 1.60 -12.57
CA LEU A 41 -0.84 1.28 -11.80
C LEU A 41 -0.45 -0.20 -11.91
N THR A 42 -0.94 -0.92 -12.91
CA THR A 42 -0.52 -2.30 -13.21
C THR A 42 1.02 -2.43 -13.33
N LEU A 43 1.70 -1.40 -13.84
CA LEU A 43 3.16 -1.37 -13.90
C LEU A 43 3.81 -1.33 -12.51
N ALA A 44 3.16 -0.73 -11.51
CA ALA A 44 3.66 -0.67 -10.14
C ALA A 44 3.62 -2.07 -9.52
N GLU A 45 2.49 -2.76 -9.66
CA GLU A 45 2.31 -4.15 -9.22
C GLU A 45 3.37 -5.07 -9.86
N ARG A 46 3.59 -4.95 -11.17
CA ARG A 46 4.63 -5.73 -11.86
C ARG A 46 6.04 -5.39 -11.38
N SER A 47 6.34 -4.11 -11.14
CA SER A 47 7.66 -3.69 -10.63
C SER A 47 7.94 -4.27 -9.23
N ILE A 48 6.91 -4.32 -8.37
CA ILE A 48 6.97 -4.90 -7.03
C ILE A 48 7.39 -6.37 -7.10
N LEU A 49 6.82 -7.16 -8.01
CA LEU A 49 7.17 -8.58 -8.17
C LEU A 49 8.66 -8.77 -8.46
N TYR A 50 9.23 -7.95 -9.35
CA TYR A 50 10.66 -8.02 -9.68
C TYR A 50 11.54 -7.54 -8.53
N PHE A 51 11.21 -6.45 -7.84
CA PHE A 51 11.99 -6.00 -6.69
C PHE A 51 11.95 -6.99 -5.53
N GLN A 52 10.79 -7.61 -5.27
CA GLN A 52 10.66 -8.70 -4.29
C GLN A 52 11.50 -9.91 -4.68
N GLU A 53 11.56 -10.25 -5.97
CA GLU A 53 12.44 -11.31 -6.45
C GLU A 53 13.92 -10.96 -6.22
N VAL A 54 14.35 -9.73 -6.49
CA VAL A 54 15.72 -9.30 -6.17
C VAL A 54 16.04 -9.52 -4.70
N ILE A 55 15.16 -9.04 -3.82
CA ILE A 55 15.36 -9.10 -2.36
C ILE A 55 15.38 -10.53 -1.84
N ARG A 56 14.53 -11.40 -2.38
CA ARG A 56 14.37 -12.78 -1.90
C ARG A 56 15.38 -13.75 -2.50
N SER A 57 15.63 -13.63 -3.81
CA SER A 57 16.47 -14.58 -4.55
C SER A 57 17.94 -14.17 -4.58
N TYR A 58 18.25 -12.88 -4.42
CA TYR A 58 19.61 -12.34 -4.48
C TYR A 58 19.91 -11.41 -3.30
N PRO A 59 19.76 -11.85 -2.04
CA PRO A 59 19.89 -10.97 -0.86
C PRO A 59 21.24 -10.26 -0.77
N ASP A 60 22.33 -10.90 -1.23
CA ASP A 60 23.69 -10.35 -1.20
C ASP A 60 24.05 -9.49 -2.43
N SER A 61 23.11 -9.27 -3.36
CA SER A 61 23.33 -8.40 -4.52
C SER A 61 23.56 -6.95 -4.08
N GLN A 62 24.45 -6.25 -4.79
CA GLN A 62 24.63 -4.80 -4.63
C GLN A 62 23.33 -4.00 -4.90
N HIS A 63 22.38 -4.58 -5.63
CA HIS A 63 21.11 -3.94 -5.99
C HIS A 63 20.00 -4.14 -4.96
N THR A 64 20.19 -5.00 -3.94
CA THR A 64 19.15 -5.34 -2.97
C THR A 64 18.64 -4.13 -2.19
N ASN A 65 19.54 -3.24 -1.76
CA ASN A 65 19.15 -2.06 -1.00
C ASN A 65 18.39 -1.03 -1.86
N GLU A 66 18.81 -0.84 -3.11
CA GLU A 66 18.08 0.01 -4.06
C GLU A 66 16.70 -0.58 -4.38
N ALA A 67 16.63 -1.90 -4.62
CA ALA A 67 15.37 -2.61 -4.86
C ALA A 67 14.38 -2.46 -3.70
N LYS A 68 14.84 -2.50 -2.44
CA LYS A 68 14.00 -2.19 -1.26
C LYS A 68 13.42 -0.78 -1.32
N GLY A 69 14.23 0.21 -1.69
CA GLY A 69 13.78 1.59 -1.82
C GLY A 69 12.73 1.77 -2.92
N TYR A 70 12.93 1.15 -4.09
CA TYR A 70 11.94 1.19 -5.17
C TYR A 70 10.68 0.39 -4.87
N LEU A 71 10.81 -0.77 -4.22
CA LEU A 71 9.69 -1.56 -3.71
C LEU A 71 8.80 -0.71 -2.80
N GLN A 72 9.40 -0.04 -1.81
CA GLN A 72 8.66 0.83 -0.91
C GLN A 72 7.93 1.95 -1.67
N LYS A 73 8.60 2.64 -2.60
CA LYS A 73 7.97 3.71 -3.40
C LYS A 73 6.79 3.21 -4.23
N ALA A 74 6.91 2.03 -4.84
CA ALA A 74 5.83 1.44 -5.64
C ALA A 74 4.63 1.06 -4.75
N GLN A 75 4.89 0.49 -3.57
CA GLN A 75 3.85 0.19 -2.58
C GLN A 75 3.17 1.45 -2.03
N GLU A 76 3.94 2.50 -1.75
CA GLU A 76 3.41 3.81 -1.33
C GLU A 76 2.47 4.38 -2.40
N MET A 77 2.85 4.32 -3.67
CA MET A 77 2.00 4.79 -4.78
C MET A 77 0.69 4.01 -4.92
N LEU A 78 0.72 2.69 -4.70
CA LEU A 78 -0.49 1.86 -4.69
C LEU A 78 -1.39 2.19 -3.49
N ALA A 79 -0.81 2.33 -2.29
CA ALA A 79 -1.54 2.73 -1.09
C ALA A 79 -2.20 4.11 -1.26
N ASP A 80 -1.48 5.08 -1.83
CA ASP A 80 -2.00 6.41 -2.15
C ASP A 80 -3.21 6.34 -3.09
N LYS A 81 -3.18 5.47 -4.10
CA LYS A 81 -4.32 5.26 -5.01
C LYS A 81 -5.54 4.69 -4.29
N VAL A 82 -5.36 3.64 -3.48
CA VAL A 82 -6.47 3.05 -2.71
C VAL A 82 -7.07 4.09 -1.77
N TYR A 83 -6.21 4.85 -1.08
CA TYR A 83 -6.62 5.92 -0.18
C TYR A 83 -7.38 7.04 -0.90
N TYR A 84 -6.90 7.46 -2.08
CA TYR A 84 -7.54 8.47 -2.92
C TYR A 84 -8.96 8.06 -3.31
N ILE A 85 -9.14 6.81 -3.75
CA ILE A 85 -10.45 6.26 -4.11
C ILE A 85 -11.37 6.17 -2.88
N GLY A 86 -10.85 5.72 -1.74
CA GLY A 86 -11.61 5.68 -0.48
C GLY A 86 -12.12 7.06 -0.06
N ASN A 87 -11.25 8.07 -0.11
CA ASN A 87 -11.60 9.45 0.18
C ASN A 87 -12.61 10.04 -0.79
N PHE A 88 -12.52 9.67 -2.07
CA PHE A 88 -13.49 10.10 -3.07
C PHE A 88 -14.90 9.60 -2.72
N TYR A 89 -15.05 8.33 -2.34
CA TYR A 89 -16.32 7.79 -1.88
C TYR A 89 -16.78 8.40 -0.55
N PHE A 90 -15.86 8.58 0.41
CA PHE A 90 -16.16 9.16 1.71
C PHE A 90 -16.75 10.57 1.58
N LYS A 91 -16.12 11.43 0.77
CA LYS A 91 -16.59 12.81 0.51
C LYS A 91 -17.96 12.86 -0.17
N ARG A 92 -18.37 11.79 -0.86
CA ARG A 92 -19.68 11.66 -1.49
C ARG A 92 -20.73 11.03 -0.58
N GLY A 93 -20.40 10.73 0.68
CA GLY A 93 -21.30 10.06 1.62
C GLY A 93 -21.51 8.57 1.33
N LEU A 94 -20.72 7.98 0.43
CA LEU A 94 -20.79 6.57 0.07
C LEU A 94 -19.94 5.74 1.03
N TYR A 95 -20.33 5.71 2.30
CA TYR A 95 -19.50 5.17 3.38
C TYR A 95 -19.21 3.67 3.26
N GLY A 96 -20.13 2.87 2.72
CA GLY A 96 -19.88 1.44 2.48
C GLY A 96 -18.76 1.19 1.47
N SER A 97 -18.77 1.94 0.36
CA SER A 97 -17.71 1.87 -0.66
C SER A 97 -16.39 2.42 -0.14
N ALA A 98 -16.43 3.49 0.66
CA ALA A 98 -15.25 4.05 1.31
C ALA A 98 -14.63 3.03 2.28
N LEU A 99 -15.46 2.40 3.12
CA LEU A 99 -15.03 1.38 4.08
C LEU A 99 -14.32 0.22 3.40
N SER A 100 -14.89 -0.32 2.32
CA SER A 100 -14.27 -1.41 1.54
C SER A 100 -12.87 -1.05 1.01
N ARG A 101 -12.68 0.21 0.57
CA ARG A 101 -11.37 0.71 0.13
C ARG A 101 -10.38 0.85 1.28
N TYR A 102 -10.83 1.40 2.42
CA TYR A 102 -9.98 1.53 3.59
C TYR A 102 -9.57 0.18 4.18
N GLU A 103 -10.47 -0.79 4.20
CA GLU A 103 -10.19 -2.20 4.54
C GLU A 103 -9.07 -2.78 3.68
N SER A 104 -9.17 -2.58 2.36
CA SER A 104 -8.17 -3.06 1.41
C SER A 104 -6.81 -2.43 1.70
N LEU A 105 -6.76 -1.12 1.97
CA LEU A 105 -5.51 -0.43 2.30
C LEU A 105 -4.87 -0.97 3.59
N VAL A 106 -5.65 -1.09 4.67
CA VAL A 106 -5.13 -1.59 5.96
C VAL A 106 -4.62 -3.03 5.85
N LYS A 107 -5.28 -3.85 5.01
CA LYS A 107 -4.90 -5.24 4.79
C LYS A 107 -3.66 -5.38 3.89
N GLU A 108 -3.59 -4.63 2.79
CA GLU A 108 -2.55 -4.77 1.76
C GLU A 108 -1.30 -3.93 2.07
N PHE A 109 -1.46 -2.81 2.79
CA PHE A 109 -0.40 -1.85 3.11
C PHE A 109 -0.38 -1.48 4.59
N PRO A 110 -0.26 -2.44 5.53
CA PRO A 110 -0.30 -2.17 6.97
C PRO A 110 0.79 -1.20 7.43
N ASP A 111 1.97 -1.25 6.82
CA ASP A 111 3.12 -0.39 7.16
C ASP A 111 3.09 0.98 6.46
N SER A 112 2.02 1.31 5.74
CA SER A 112 1.88 2.59 5.07
C SER A 112 1.83 3.75 6.08
N LYS A 113 2.42 4.88 5.70
CA LYS A 113 2.27 6.15 6.44
C LYS A 113 0.80 6.60 6.51
N LEU A 114 -0.05 6.08 5.64
CA LEU A 114 -1.48 6.36 5.61
C LEU A 114 -2.31 5.47 6.55
N THR A 115 -1.74 4.42 7.14
CA THR A 115 -2.49 3.42 7.92
C THR A 115 -3.27 4.05 9.08
N ALA A 116 -2.62 4.88 9.91
CA ALA A 116 -3.29 5.54 11.04
C ALA A 116 -4.48 6.41 10.59
N LYS A 117 -4.29 7.19 9.52
CA LYS A 117 -5.35 8.05 8.97
C LYS A 117 -6.48 7.23 8.36
N THR A 118 -6.14 6.11 7.72
CA THR A 118 -7.08 5.20 7.10
C THR A 118 -7.91 4.47 8.14
N LEU A 119 -7.31 3.99 9.24
CA LEU A 119 -8.02 3.36 10.36
C LEU A 119 -9.04 4.33 10.98
N ALA A 120 -8.69 5.61 11.15
CA ALA A 120 -9.62 6.61 11.66
C ALA A 120 -10.82 6.83 10.71
N LEU A 121 -10.56 6.90 9.41
CA LEU A 121 -11.62 7.06 8.40
C LEU A 121 -12.45 5.78 8.23
N ALA A 122 -11.85 4.59 8.35
CA ALA A 122 -12.53 3.31 8.36
C ALA A 122 -13.48 3.23 9.55
N THR A 123 -13.03 3.63 10.75
CA THR A 123 -13.87 3.71 11.95
C THR A 123 -15.10 4.58 11.73
N ARG A 124 -14.91 5.81 11.20
CA ARG A 124 -16.03 6.72 10.87
C ARG A 124 -16.96 6.14 9.82
N SER A 125 -16.40 5.50 8.79
CA SER A 125 -17.19 4.90 7.70
C SER A 125 -18.02 3.72 8.20
N ALA A 126 -17.44 2.87 9.06
CA ALA A 126 -18.12 1.75 9.69
C ALA A 126 -19.28 2.21 10.60
N LEU A 127 -19.06 3.23 11.42
CA LEU A 127 -20.13 3.85 12.22
C LEU A 127 -21.27 4.39 11.34
N ALA A 128 -20.92 5.07 10.25
CA ALA A 128 -21.91 5.65 9.33
C ALA A 128 -22.75 4.60 8.59
N VAL A 129 -22.27 3.36 8.44
CA VAL A 129 -23.05 2.23 7.91
C VAL A 129 -23.62 1.33 9.01
N HIS A 130 -23.56 1.75 10.27
CA HIS A 130 -24.04 1.02 11.45
C HIS A 130 -23.35 -0.33 11.70
N ASP A 131 -22.12 -0.51 11.19
CA ASP A 131 -21.29 -1.68 11.47
C ASP A 131 -20.41 -1.41 12.70
N ARG A 132 -21.00 -1.58 13.89
CA ARG A 132 -20.33 -1.32 15.17
C ARG A 132 -19.15 -2.26 15.40
N GLU A 133 -19.24 -3.52 14.97
CA GLU A 133 -18.19 -4.51 15.14
C GLU A 133 -16.91 -4.06 14.43
N LYS A 134 -17.01 -3.68 13.16
CA LYS A 134 -15.87 -3.15 12.41
C LYS A 134 -15.37 -1.83 12.97
N ALA A 135 -16.27 -0.94 13.38
CA ALA A 135 -15.88 0.33 13.98
C ALA A 135 -15.00 0.13 15.22
N VAL A 136 -15.40 -0.76 16.13
CA VAL A 136 -14.62 -1.11 17.33
C VAL A 136 -13.27 -1.73 16.93
N ALA A 137 -13.26 -2.66 15.99
CA ALA A 137 -12.01 -3.30 15.55
C ALA A 137 -10.99 -2.30 14.97
N PHE A 138 -11.43 -1.37 14.10
CA PHE A 138 -10.54 -0.34 13.56
C PHE A 138 -10.10 0.67 14.62
N TYR A 139 -10.99 1.04 15.54
CA TYR A 139 -10.66 1.93 16.65
C TYR A 139 -9.59 1.31 17.56
N GLN A 140 -9.77 0.05 17.96
CA GLN A 140 -8.81 -0.67 18.80
C GLN A 140 -7.47 -0.85 18.10
N SER A 141 -7.46 -1.16 16.80
CA SER A 141 -6.22 -1.24 16.03
C SER A 141 -5.50 0.12 15.94
N LEU A 142 -6.25 1.22 15.84
CA LEU A 142 -5.68 2.56 15.88
C LEU A 142 -5.13 2.91 17.26
N GLU A 143 -5.85 2.53 18.33
CA GLU A 143 -5.43 2.74 19.71
C GLU A 143 -4.16 1.97 20.04
N SER A 144 -4.10 0.68 19.69
CA SER A 144 -2.99 -0.19 20.04
C SER A 144 -1.71 0.15 19.27
N ASN A 145 -1.83 0.51 18.00
CA ASN A 145 -0.68 0.68 17.11
C ASN A 145 -0.26 2.16 16.91
N TYR A 146 -1.16 3.10 17.19
CA TYR A 146 -0.96 4.52 16.88
C TYR A 146 -1.55 5.47 17.95
N SER A 147 -1.48 5.10 19.24
CA SER A 147 -1.99 5.89 20.37
C SER A 147 -1.49 7.34 20.42
N ASP A 148 -0.28 7.60 19.92
CA ASP A 148 0.30 8.95 19.92
C ASP A 148 -0.05 9.79 18.69
N SER A 149 -0.66 9.16 17.67
CA SER A 149 -1.01 9.81 16.42
C SER A 149 -2.05 10.93 16.61
N THR A 150 -1.99 11.93 15.73
CA THR A 150 -2.97 13.02 15.75
C THR A 150 -4.37 12.52 15.40
N GLU A 151 -4.42 11.50 14.55
CA GLU A 151 -5.58 10.78 14.07
C GLU A 151 -6.32 10.13 15.24
N PHE A 152 -5.61 9.39 16.08
CA PHE A 152 -6.19 8.76 17.27
C PHE A 152 -6.72 9.79 18.25
N LYS A 153 -5.91 10.80 18.60
CA LYS A 153 -6.30 11.85 19.56
C LYS A 153 -7.56 12.59 19.09
N LYS A 154 -7.65 12.93 17.81
CA LYS A 154 -8.86 13.54 17.22
C LYS A 154 -10.05 12.61 17.26
N LEU A 155 -9.89 11.36 16.81
CA LEU A 155 -10.98 10.39 16.77
C LEU A 155 -11.54 10.09 18.17
N LYS A 156 -10.65 9.94 19.17
CA LYS A 156 -11.04 9.74 20.57
C LYS A 156 -11.87 10.89 21.12
N ASN A 157 -11.53 12.13 20.79
CA ASN A 157 -12.31 13.30 21.20
C ASN A 157 -13.68 13.37 20.50
N ASP A 158 -13.74 13.00 19.21
CA ASP A 158 -14.96 13.10 18.41
C ASP A 158 -15.98 12.01 18.74
N ILE A 159 -15.54 10.75 18.93
CA ILE A 159 -16.43 9.58 19.02
C ILE A 159 -16.07 8.59 20.14
N GLY A 160 -15.02 8.84 20.93
CA GLY A 160 -14.55 7.89 21.95
C GLY A 160 -15.61 7.54 23.01
N ALA A 161 -16.53 8.46 23.30
CA ALA A 161 -17.64 8.21 24.22
C ALA A 161 -18.74 7.28 23.64
N GLU A 162 -18.88 7.21 22.31
CA GLU A 162 -19.91 6.42 21.63
C GLU A 162 -19.52 4.93 21.51
N LEU A 163 -18.22 4.66 21.42
CA LEU A 163 -17.64 3.32 21.34
C LEU A 163 -17.31 2.70 22.70
N GLY A 164 -17.26 3.52 23.77
CA GLY A 164 -16.89 3.09 25.14
C GLY A 164 -18.03 2.52 26.01
N LYS A 165 -19.16 2.11 25.42
CA LYS A 165 -20.28 1.45 26.11
C LYS A 165 -20.70 0.16 25.44
#